data_AF-A0A212FJK3-F1
#
_entry.id   AF-A0A212FJK3-F1
#
_cell.length_a   1.000
_cell.length_b   1.000
_cell.length_c   1.000
_cell.angle_alpha   90.00
_cell.angle_beta   90.00
_cell.angle_gamma   90.00
#
_symmetry.space_group_name_H-M   'P 1'
#
loop_
_entity.id
_entity.type
_entity.pdbx_description
1 polymer ?
#
loop_
_entity_poly.entity_id
_entity_poly.type
_entity_poly.pdbx_seq_one_letter_code
_entity_poly.pdbx_strand_id
1 'polypeptide(L)'
;MYPTETSPTQENGFQTFHLSPTIFCSLIAKRNECPPAADGMERFACPTPDRQGRYRCIDDHVLCDGFIDCPNGEDEDRQACMFYKTTKAHLDVLADALLRWARGR
;
A
#
# COMPACT_ATOMS: atom_id res chain seq x y z
N MET A 1 -0.60 -37.92 -41.09
CA MET A 1 -1.94 -37.42 -40.74
C MET A 1 -1.74 -36.17 -39.88
N TYR A 2 -1.87 -34.97 -40.47
CA TYR A 2 -2.34 -33.79 -39.73
C TYR A 2 -3.89 -33.81 -39.79
N PRO A 3 -4.66 -33.11 -38.92
CA PRO A 3 -4.41 -31.76 -38.37
C PRO A 3 -4.84 -31.64 -36.87
N THR A 4 -4.92 -30.54 -36.11
CA THR A 4 -5.13 -29.08 -36.31
C THR A 4 -4.67 -28.31 -35.06
N GLU A 5 -4.11 -27.12 -35.22
CA GLU A 5 -4.07 -26.06 -34.20
C GLU A 5 -5.49 -25.58 -33.84
N THR A 6 -5.75 -25.27 -32.55
CA THR A 6 -6.81 -24.32 -32.15
C THR A 6 -6.38 -23.53 -30.91
N SER A 7 -5.84 -22.33 -31.18
CA SER A 7 -5.99 -21.01 -30.54
C SER A 7 -6.01 -20.80 -29.00
N PRO A 8 -5.36 -19.72 -28.51
CA PRO A 8 -5.51 -19.21 -27.16
C PRO A 8 -6.87 -18.48 -27.00
N THR A 9 -7.61 -18.76 -25.94
CA THR A 9 -8.69 -17.87 -25.48
C THR A 9 -8.07 -16.75 -24.65
N GLN A 10 -7.88 -15.61 -25.30
CA GLN A 10 -7.53 -14.35 -24.67
C GLN A 10 -8.76 -13.74 -24.02
N GLU A 11 -9.05 -14.15 -22.79
CA GLU A 11 -9.97 -13.46 -21.90
C GLU A 11 -9.11 -12.69 -20.90
N ASN A 12 -8.67 -11.49 -21.30
CA ASN A 12 -8.12 -10.45 -20.43
C ASN A 12 -7.03 -10.84 -19.41
N GLY A 13 -6.00 -11.57 -19.86
CA GLY A 13 -4.62 -11.34 -19.42
C GLY A 13 -4.25 -11.56 -17.95
N PHE A 14 -5.08 -12.19 -17.12
CA PHE A 14 -4.68 -12.59 -15.78
C PHE A 14 -4.53 -14.11 -15.73
N GLN A 15 -3.28 -14.59 -15.76
CA GLN A 15 -3.00 -15.99 -15.53
C GLN A 15 -3.34 -16.31 -14.07
N THR A 16 -4.54 -16.82 -13.82
CA THR A 16 -4.94 -17.28 -12.48
C THR A 16 -4.20 -18.58 -12.18
N PHE A 17 -2.93 -18.45 -11.81
CA PHE A 17 -2.23 -19.49 -11.08
C PHE A 17 -2.89 -19.59 -9.70
N HIS A 18 -3.42 -20.75 -9.36
CA HIS A 18 -3.76 -21.09 -7.97
C HIS A 18 -2.44 -21.16 -7.16
N LEU A 19 -1.92 -20.01 -6.75
CA LEU A 19 -0.72 -19.91 -5.92
C LEU A 19 -1.12 -19.94 -4.44
N SER A 20 -0.35 -20.69 -3.65
CA SER A 20 -0.53 -20.84 -2.19
C SER A 20 -0.86 -19.50 -1.50
N PRO A 21 -1.71 -19.47 -0.45
CA PRO A 21 -2.03 -18.25 0.30
C PRO A 21 -0.80 -17.47 0.77
N THR A 22 0.30 -18.16 1.07
CA THR A 22 1.59 -17.55 1.43
C THR A 22 2.31 -16.91 0.24
N ILE A 23 2.28 -17.52 -0.94
CA ILE A 23 2.88 -16.96 -2.16
C ILE A 23 2.06 -15.75 -2.64
N PHE A 24 0.74 -15.82 -2.53
CA PHE A 24 -0.16 -14.70 -2.81
C PHE A 24 0.13 -13.52 -1.87
N CYS A 25 0.34 -13.77 -0.57
CA CYS A 25 0.73 -12.76 0.39
C CYS A 25 2.11 -12.14 0.05
N SER A 26 3.12 -12.95 -0.30
CA SER A 26 4.46 -12.45 -0.64
C SER A 26 4.52 -11.65 -1.95
N LEU A 27 3.72 -12.02 -2.96
CA LEU A 27 3.66 -11.30 -4.24
C LEU A 27 2.83 -10.02 -4.16
N ILE A 28 1.82 -9.96 -3.28
CA ILE A 28 1.08 -8.71 -3.00
C ILE A 28 1.91 -7.78 -2.12
N ALA A 29 2.57 -8.31 -1.08
CA ALA A 29 3.41 -7.53 -0.18
C ALA A 29 4.53 -6.81 -0.94
N LYS A 30 5.27 -7.52 -1.82
CA LYS A 30 6.35 -6.93 -2.62
C LYS A 30 5.91 -5.86 -3.62
N ARG A 31 4.63 -5.84 -4.01
CA ARG A 31 4.10 -4.88 -5.00
C ARG A 31 3.66 -3.56 -4.35
N ASN A 32 3.43 -3.57 -3.05
CA ASN A 32 3.06 -2.40 -2.24
C ASN A 32 4.21 -1.93 -1.32
N GLU A 33 5.40 -2.51 -1.48
CA GLU A 33 6.58 -2.14 -0.69
C GLU A 33 7.19 -0.86 -1.23
N CYS A 34 6.87 0.26 -0.58
CA CYS A 34 7.62 1.48 -0.76
C CYS A 34 8.97 1.37 -0.06
N PRO A 35 10.08 1.73 -0.73
CA PRO A 35 11.36 1.78 -0.05
C PRO A 35 11.30 2.80 1.08
N PRO A 36 11.96 2.56 2.23
CA PRO A 36 12.01 3.53 3.32
C PRO A 36 12.58 4.86 2.82
N ALA A 37 12.04 5.96 3.34
CA ALA A 37 12.54 7.29 3.03
C ALA A 37 13.99 7.46 3.54
N ALA A 38 14.72 8.43 2.98
CA ALA A 38 16.12 8.65 3.30
C ALA A 38 16.35 9.08 4.77
N ASP A 39 15.32 9.60 5.42
CA ASP A 39 15.27 9.98 6.83
C ASP A 39 14.81 8.84 7.75
N GLY A 40 14.52 7.66 7.19
CA GLY A 40 14.03 6.49 7.92
C GLY A 40 12.52 6.48 8.16
N MET A 41 11.77 7.45 7.61
CA MET A 41 10.32 7.48 7.74
C MET A 41 9.66 6.44 6.82
N GLU A 42 8.56 5.87 7.28
CA GLU A 42 7.77 4.93 6.47
C GLU A 42 7.06 5.65 5.33
N ARG A 43 7.03 4.98 4.18
CA ARG A 43 6.30 5.42 2.99
C ARG A 43 5.13 4.50 2.73
N PHE A 44 4.04 5.08 2.25
CA PHE A 44 2.80 4.37 1.95
C PHE A 44 2.58 4.30 0.45
N ALA A 45 2.22 3.12 -0.05
CA ALA A 45 1.83 2.96 -1.44
C ALA A 45 0.36 3.36 -1.62
N CYS A 46 0.08 4.20 -2.63
CA CYS A 46 -1.28 4.49 -3.06
C CYS A 46 -1.99 3.19 -3.46
N PRO A 47 -3.26 2.97 -3.07
CA PRO A 47 -4.00 1.75 -3.41
C PRO A 47 -4.16 1.55 -4.92
N THR A 48 -4.44 2.61 -5.67
CA THR A 48 -4.53 2.56 -7.14
C THR A 48 -3.17 2.88 -7.78
N PRO A 49 -2.72 2.11 -8.78
CA PRO A 49 -1.56 2.47 -9.58
C PRO A 49 -1.80 3.73 -10.45
N ASP A 50 -0.71 4.38 -10.86
CA ASP A 50 -0.72 5.46 -11.83
C ASP A 50 -1.17 5.00 -13.23
N ARG A 51 -1.27 5.94 -14.17
CA ARG A 51 -1.65 5.65 -15.57
C ARG A 51 -0.68 4.70 -16.28
N GLN A 52 0.53 4.53 -15.75
CA GLN A 52 1.55 3.63 -16.25
C GLN A 52 1.57 2.28 -15.51
N GLY A 53 0.62 2.04 -14.60
CA GLY A 53 0.52 0.80 -13.84
C GLY A 53 1.50 0.71 -12.65
N ARG A 54 2.10 1.81 -12.22
CA ARG A 54 3.08 1.86 -11.12
C ARG A 54 2.44 2.36 -9.83
N TYR A 55 2.80 1.76 -8.71
CA TYR A 55 2.36 2.22 -7.40
C TYR A 55 3.14 3.47 -6.99
N ARG A 56 2.40 4.54 -6.67
CA ARG A 56 2.99 5.78 -6.16
C ARG A 56 3.24 5.65 -4.67
N CYS A 57 4.42 6.04 -4.22
CA CYS A 57 4.78 6.09 -2.82
C CYS A 57 4.70 7.52 -2.31
N ILE A 58 4.04 7.69 -1.17
CA ILE A 58 3.87 8.98 -0.50
C ILE A 58 4.40 8.89 0.93
N ASP A 59 4.89 10.00 1.45
CA ASP A 59 5.39 10.08 2.82
C ASP A 59 4.23 10.22 3.82
N ASP A 60 4.47 9.95 5.10
CA ASP A 60 3.43 10.00 6.14
C ASP A 60 2.82 11.39 6.33
N HIS A 61 3.60 12.44 6.09
CA HIS A 61 3.17 13.83 6.30
C HIS A 61 2.24 14.37 5.21
N VAL A 62 2.19 13.73 4.04
CA VAL A 62 1.26 14.08 2.94
C VAL A 62 -0.01 13.24 2.97
N LEU A 63 -0.14 12.28 3.89
CA LEU A 63 -1.42 11.60 4.10
C LEU A 63 -2.41 12.52 4.81
N CYS A 64 -3.57 12.74 4.21
CA CYS A 64 -4.67 13.51 4.79
C CYS A 64 -4.30 14.96 5.13
N ASP A 65 -3.45 15.57 4.30
CA ASP A 65 -2.96 16.94 4.42
C ASP A 65 -3.85 17.96 3.68
N GLY A 66 -4.83 17.48 2.91
CA GLY A 66 -5.78 18.28 2.13
C GLY A 66 -5.41 18.44 0.66
N PHE A 67 -4.33 17.82 0.20
CA PHE A 67 -3.92 17.76 -1.20
C PHE A 67 -4.05 16.35 -1.74
N ILE A 68 -4.47 16.20 -3.00
CA ILE A 68 -4.56 14.89 -3.65
C ILE A 68 -3.16 14.49 -4.14
N ASP A 69 -2.53 13.56 -3.44
CA ASP A 69 -1.25 12.96 -3.82
C ASP A 69 -1.40 11.62 -4.52
N CYS A 70 -2.43 10.82 -4.19
CA CYS A 70 -2.70 9.57 -4.89
C CYS A 70 -3.50 9.77 -6.19
N PRO A 71 -3.37 8.87 -7.18
CA PRO A 71 -4.00 9.04 -8.50
C PRO A 71 -5.52 9.25 -8.48
N ASN A 72 -6.23 8.66 -7.51
CA ASN A 72 -7.67 8.81 -7.34
C ASN A 72 -8.04 9.58 -6.05
N GLY A 73 -7.08 10.20 -5.36
CA GLY A 73 -7.31 10.91 -4.10
C GLY A 73 -7.67 9.99 -2.93
N GLU A 74 -7.22 8.75 -2.94
CA GLU A 74 -7.48 7.78 -1.85
C GLU A 74 -6.84 8.18 -0.52
N ASP A 75 -5.75 8.94 -0.58
CA ASP A 75 -5.07 9.58 0.54
C ASP A 75 -5.92 10.66 1.22
N GLU A 76 -6.94 11.19 0.54
CA GLU A 76 -7.84 12.23 1.05
C GLU A 76 -9.29 11.73 1.21
N ASP A 77 -9.50 10.41 1.17
CA ASP A 77 -10.82 9.85 1.48
C ASP A 77 -11.22 10.18 2.93
N ARG A 78 -12.44 10.70 3.09
CA ARG A 78 -12.90 11.23 4.38
C ARG A 78 -12.97 10.16 5.46
N GLN A 79 -13.40 8.95 5.11
CA GLN A 79 -13.52 7.87 6.09
C GLN A 79 -12.15 7.32 6.44
N ALA A 80 -11.31 7.08 5.43
CA ALA A 80 -9.93 6.65 5.63
C ALA A 80 -9.14 7.63 6.50
N CYS A 81 -9.24 8.94 6.22
CA CYS A 81 -8.58 9.97 6.99
C CYS A 81 -9.08 10.09 8.42
N MET A 82 -10.38 9.89 8.67
CA MET A 82 -10.91 9.88 10.04
C MET A 82 -10.27 8.75 10.86
N PHE A 83 -10.23 7.54 10.31
CA PHE A 83 -9.63 6.39 10.98
C PHE A 83 -8.13 6.54 11.14
N TYR A 84 -7.41 7.01 10.10
CA TYR A 84 -5.97 7.28 10.16
C TYR A 84 -5.63 8.30 11.25
N LYS A 85 -6.27 9.47 11.26
CA LYS A 85 -6.00 10.54 12.23
C LYS A 85 -6.29 10.09 13.67
N THR A 86 -7.41 9.40 13.86
CA THR A 86 -7.79 8.88 15.19
C THR A 86 -6.78 7.83 15.67
N THR A 87 -6.40 6.89 14.80
CA THR A 87 -5.47 5.81 15.15
C THR A 87 -4.08 6.37 15.44
N LYS A 88 -3.57 7.27 14.58
CA LYS A 88 -2.28 7.95 14.77
C LYS A 88 -2.24 8.68 16.10
N ALA A 89 -3.27 9.47 16.42
CA ALA A 89 -3.34 10.21 17.69
C ALA A 89 -3.25 9.28 18.91
N HIS A 90 -3.94 8.13 18.89
CA HIS A 90 -3.85 7.15 19.97
C HIS A 90 -2.48 6.47 20.04
N LEU A 91 -1.87 6.14 18.91
CA LEU A 91 -0.53 5.55 18.86
C LEU A 91 0.53 6.53 19.39
N ASP A 92 0.42 7.81 19.06
CA ASP A 92 1.35 8.85 19.53
C ASP A 92 1.31 8.97 21.07
N VAL A 93 0.12 8.90 21.67
CA VAL A 93 -0.05 8.88 23.13
C VAL A 93 0.62 7.65 23.76
N LEU A 94 0.44 6.47 23.15
CA LEU A 94 1.05 5.24 23.65
C LEU A 94 2.59 5.28 23.52
N ALA A 95 3.09 5.76 22.38
CA ALA A 95 4.51 5.90 22.12
C ALA A 95 5.16 6.86 23.14
N ASP A 96 4.55 8.02 23.41
CA ASP A 96 5.03 8.96 24.42
C ASP A 96 5.03 8.35 25.83
N ALA A 97 3.95 7.63 26.21
CA ALA A 97 3.90 6.94 27.49
C ALA A 97 5.02 5.90 27.66
N LEU A 98 5.28 5.11 26.61
CA LEU A 98 6.36 4.12 26.60
C LEU A 98 7.75 4.77 26.66
N LEU A 99 7.96 5.86 25.91
CA LEU A 99 9.22 6.59 25.91
C LEU A 99 9.50 7.25 27.26
N ARG A 100 8.47 7.81 27.93
CA ARG A 100 8.60 8.34 29.29
C ARG A 100 8.95 7.23 30.29
N TRP A 101 8.29 6.09 30.19
CA TRP A 101 8.62 4.92 31.00
C TRP A 101 10.06 4.44 30.80
N ALA A 102 10.53 4.40 29.55
CA ALA A 102 11.89 3.95 29.22
C ALA A 102 12.99 4.90 29.74
N ARG A 103 12.71 6.21 29.85
CA ARG A 103 13.65 7.23 30.35
C ARG A 103 13.65 7.38 31.88
N GLY A 104 12.59 6.95 32.55
CA GLY A 104 12.40 7.02 34.01
C GLY A 104 12.84 5.77 34.77
N ARG A 105 13.62 4.90 34.12
CA ARG A 105 14.31 3.76 34.72
C ARG A 105 15.81 3.90 34.51
#